data_AF-F0ZXC1-F1
#
_entry.id   AF-F0ZXC1-F1
#
_cell.length_a   1.000
_cell.length_b   1.000
_cell.length_c   1.000
_cell.angle_alpha   90.00
_cell.angle_beta   90.00
_cell.angle_gamma   90.00
#
_symmetry.space_group_name_H-M   'P 1'
#
loop_
_entity.id
_entity.type
_entity.pdbx_description
1 polymer ?
#
loop_
_entity_poly.entity_id
_entity_poly.type
_entity_poly.pdbx_seq_one_letter_code
_entity_poly.pdbx_strand_id
1 'polypeptide(L)'
;MGNFFSKKDLVFEKKVRAMESKITKFETKIHSSKCEHYNNNKKNVFYFFIIELILATFLWEKFASNDTLSEKAMCLYYSLFISIIFYLLIKLDRVFFGLFIKNNEKKLLNLNIGLEKIIEERKIETDFEKTKKLLEEYEIFKNKNFNNRFQHQPP
;
A
#
# COMPACT_ATOMS: atom_id res chain seq x y z
N MET A 1 -14.50 -41.41 25.19
CA MET A 1 -14.70 -40.45 24.07
C MET A 1 -14.12 -39.05 24.38
N GLY A 2 -12.91 -38.94 24.97
CA GLY A 2 -12.36 -37.65 25.44
C GLY A 2 -11.46 -36.86 24.46
N ASN A 3 -11.16 -37.39 23.27
CA ASN A 3 -10.10 -36.86 22.40
C ASN A 3 -10.57 -36.06 21.17
N PHE A 4 -11.88 -36.00 20.91
CA PHE A 4 -12.41 -35.31 19.72
C PHE A 4 -12.53 -33.79 19.91
N PHE A 5 -12.86 -33.33 21.12
CA PHE A 5 -12.98 -31.91 21.41
C PHE A 5 -11.63 -31.19 21.42
N SER A 6 -10.59 -31.76 22.05
CA SER A 6 -9.26 -31.12 22.08
C SER A 6 -8.64 -30.96 20.69
N LYS A 7 -8.87 -31.91 19.78
CA LYS A 7 -8.42 -31.79 18.37
C LYS A 7 -9.15 -30.67 17.62
N LYS A 8 -10.46 -30.50 17.84
CA LYS A 8 -11.24 -29.42 17.21
C LYS A 8 -10.83 -28.04 17.72
N ASP A 9 -10.47 -27.91 18.99
CA ASP A 9 -9.97 -26.66 19.57
C ASP A 9 -8.61 -26.27 19.00
N LEU A 10 -7.70 -27.23 18.91
CA LEU A 10 -6.34 -27.02 18.41
C LEU A 10 -6.32 -26.67 16.91
N VAL A 11 -7.26 -27.20 16.12
CA VAL A 11 -7.44 -26.84 14.71
C VAL A 11 -7.99 -25.42 14.56
N PHE A 12 -8.92 -25.01 15.43
CA PHE A 12 -9.49 -23.67 15.42
C PHE A 12 -8.46 -22.60 15.80
N GLU A 13 -7.73 -22.80 16.90
CA GLU A 13 -6.66 -21.91 17.35
C GLU A 13 -5.61 -21.71 16.25
N LYS A 14 -5.20 -22.80 15.58
CA LYS A 14 -4.30 -22.72 14.42
C LYS A 14 -4.89 -21.91 13.27
N LYS A 15 -6.19 -22.04 13.00
CA LYS A 15 -6.88 -21.29 11.94
C LYS A 15 -6.95 -19.80 12.24
N VAL A 16 -7.28 -19.43 13.48
CA VAL A 16 -7.31 -18.03 13.96
C VAL A 16 -5.93 -17.40 13.88
N ARG A 17 -4.91 -18.03 14.47
CA ARG A 17 -3.52 -17.53 14.42
C ARG A 17 -2.99 -17.39 12.99
N ALA A 18 -3.32 -18.35 12.11
CA ALA A 18 -2.92 -18.27 10.71
C ALA A 18 -3.57 -17.07 9.98
N MET A 19 -4.79 -16.72 10.35
CA MET A 19 -5.52 -15.60 9.76
C MET A 19 -5.03 -14.26 10.32
N GLU A 20 -4.79 -14.16 11.63
CA GLU A 20 -4.15 -12.99 12.27
C GLU A 20 -2.77 -12.71 11.68
N SER A 21 -1.93 -13.75 11.56
CA SER A 21 -0.61 -13.65 10.92
C SER A 21 -0.71 -13.13 9.48
N LYS A 22 -1.70 -13.61 8.70
CA LYS A 22 -1.95 -13.09 7.35
C LYS A 22 -2.39 -11.63 7.36
N ILE A 23 -3.27 -11.24 8.28
CA ILE A 23 -3.76 -9.85 8.42
C ILE A 23 -2.59 -8.92 8.73
N THR A 24 -1.78 -9.25 9.75
CA THR A 24 -0.60 -8.44 10.12
C THR A 24 0.41 -8.35 8.98
N LYS A 25 0.64 -9.46 8.26
CA LYS A 25 1.52 -9.46 7.07
C LYS A 25 0.99 -8.56 5.95
N PHE A 26 -0.33 -8.51 5.75
CA PHE A 26 -0.94 -7.61 4.76
C PHE A 26 -0.89 -6.15 5.20
N GLU A 27 -1.16 -5.86 6.48
CA GLU A 27 -1.08 -4.51 7.05
C GLU A 27 0.33 -3.94 6.93
N THR A 28 1.33 -4.71 7.36
CA THR A 28 2.74 -4.33 7.24
C THR A 28 3.15 -4.11 5.78
N LYS A 29 2.72 -4.99 4.86
CA LYS A 29 3.00 -4.84 3.43
C LYS A 29 2.34 -3.59 2.83
N ILE A 30 1.08 -3.32 3.17
CA ILE A 30 0.38 -2.11 2.70
C ILE A 30 1.09 -0.86 3.23
N HIS A 31 1.47 -0.85 4.50
CA HIS A 31 2.19 0.25 5.12
C HIS A 31 3.56 0.48 4.48
N SER A 32 4.38 -0.58 4.35
CA SER A 32 5.71 -0.48 3.73
C SER A 32 5.61 0.01 2.28
N SER A 33 4.65 -0.51 1.51
CA SER A 33 4.41 -0.05 0.14
C SER A 33 3.99 1.42 0.08
N LYS A 34 3.15 1.90 1.02
CA LYS A 34 2.78 3.33 1.10
C LYS A 34 3.99 4.21 1.38
N CYS A 35 4.81 3.85 2.36
CA CYS A 35 6.03 4.60 2.70
C CYS A 35 7.04 4.62 1.54
N GLU A 36 7.26 3.46 0.90
CA GLU A 36 8.17 3.32 -0.22
C GLU A 36 7.70 4.18 -1.40
N HIS A 37 6.43 4.11 -1.77
CA HIS A 37 5.88 4.90 -2.85
C HIS A 37 5.90 6.40 -2.56
N TYR A 38 5.61 6.83 -1.33
CA TYR A 38 5.75 8.23 -0.94
C TYR A 38 7.18 8.73 -1.14
N ASN A 39 8.17 7.94 -0.69
CA ASN A 39 9.58 8.27 -0.86
C ASN A 39 10.00 8.28 -2.34
N ASN A 40 9.55 7.31 -3.12
CA ASN A 40 9.81 7.23 -4.56
C ASN A 40 9.19 8.42 -5.30
N ASN A 41 7.96 8.81 -4.97
CA ASN A 41 7.33 9.98 -5.55
C ASN A 41 8.11 11.27 -5.24
N LYS A 42 8.60 11.43 -4.01
CA LYS A 42 9.48 12.56 -3.64
C LYS A 42 10.76 12.58 -4.48
N LYS A 43 11.40 11.43 -4.66
CA LYS A 43 12.59 11.28 -5.52
C LYS A 43 12.27 11.58 -6.98
N ASN A 44 11.15 11.10 -7.51
CA ASN A 44 10.72 11.33 -8.88
C ASN A 44 10.53 12.83 -9.15
N VAL A 45 9.88 13.55 -8.24
CA VAL A 45 9.73 15.02 -8.34
C VAL A 45 11.09 15.72 -8.32
N PHE A 46 12.01 15.28 -7.46
CA PHE A 46 13.36 15.84 -7.40
C PHE A 46 14.15 15.59 -8.69
N TYR A 47 14.12 14.37 -9.23
CA TYR A 47 14.78 14.05 -10.50
C TYR A 47 14.16 14.76 -11.68
N PHE A 48 12.83 14.94 -11.69
CA PHE A 48 12.15 15.74 -12.70
C PHE A 48 12.70 17.17 -12.73
N PHE A 49 12.88 17.80 -11.57
CA PHE A 49 13.49 19.13 -11.49
C PHE A 49 14.92 19.17 -12.05
N ILE A 50 15.74 18.14 -11.78
CA ILE A 50 17.10 18.04 -12.34
C ILE A 50 17.06 17.91 -13.86
N ILE A 51 16.17 17.07 -14.39
CA ILE A 51 16.02 16.87 -15.83
C ILE A 51 15.58 18.16 -16.53
N GLU A 52 14.64 18.90 -15.93
CA GLU A 52 14.21 20.21 -16.43
C GLU A 52 15.34 21.23 -16.45
N LEU A 53 16.21 21.27 -15.42
CA LEU A 53 17.39 22.13 -15.43
C LEU A 53 18.35 21.76 -16.57
N ILE A 54 18.59 20.47 -16.80
CA ILE A 54 19.46 19.99 -17.90
C ILE A 54 18.86 20.39 -19.25
N LEU A 55 17.55 20.15 -19.46
CA LEU A 55 16.84 20.53 -20.68
C LEU A 55 16.90 22.05 -20.91
N ALA A 56 16.73 22.86 -19.87
CA ALA A 56 16.86 24.32 -19.95
C ALA A 56 18.27 24.76 -20.36
N THR A 57 19.32 24.15 -19.80
CA THR A 57 20.70 24.45 -20.20
C THR A 57 20.98 24.07 -21.66
N PHE A 58 20.48 22.93 -22.11
CA PHE A 58 20.60 22.50 -23.50
C PHE A 58 19.84 23.43 -24.46
N LEU A 59 18.63 23.85 -24.09
CA LEU A 59 17.85 24.82 -24.85
C LEU A 59 18.57 26.17 -24.96
N TRP A 60 19.17 26.65 -23.86
CA TRP A 60 19.93 27.89 -23.86
C TRP A 60 21.10 27.85 -24.86
N GLU A 61 21.87 26.76 -24.85
CA GLU A 61 22.96 26.55 -25.80
C GLU A 61 22.45 26.53 -27.25
N LYS A 62 21.32 25.86 -27.49
CA LYS A 62 20.66 25.84 -28.80
C LYS A 62 20.07 27.18 -29.24
N PHE A 63 19.70 28.06 -28.31
CA PHE A 63 19.29 29.43 -28.68
C PHE A 63 20.48 30.30 -29.08
N ALA A 64 21.62 30.12 -28.40
CA ALA A 64 22.86 30.84 -28.69
C ALA A 64 23.57 30.37 -29.98
N SER A 65 23.21 29.19 -30.51
CA SER A 65 23.76 28.68 -31.76
C SER A 65 23.30 29.50 -32.98
N ASN A 66 24.02 29.37 -34.09
CA ASN A 66 23.66 29.97 -35.38
C ASN A 66 22.66 29.12 -36.19
N ASP A 67 21.96 28.18 -35.54
CA ASP A 67 20.97 27.30 -36.17
C ASP A 67 19.79 28.11 -36.72
N THR A 68 19.10 27.53 -37.70
CA THR A 68 17.92 28.15 -38.31
C THR A 68 16.75 28.26 -37.33
N LEU A 69 15.85 29.21 -37.56
CA LEU A 69 14.66 29.40 -36.71
C LEU A 69 13.82 28.11 -36.60
N SER A 70 13.71 27.32 -37.67
CA SER A 70 12.96 26.07 -37.66
C SER A 70 13.61 24.99 -36.80
N GLU A 71 14.94 24.89 -36.79
CA GLU A 71 15.67 23.92 -35.97
C GLU A 71 15.51 24.24 -34.48
N LYS A 72 15.60 25.52 -34.12
CA LYS A 72 15.35 26.00 -32.75
C LYS A 72 13.92 25.72 -32.30
N ALA A 73 12.94 25.96 -33.18
CA ALA A 73 11.54 25.68 -32.91
C ALA A 73 11.25 24.18 -32.70
N MET A 74 11.84 23.30 -33.53
CA MET A 74 11.73 21.86 -33.34
C MET A 74 12.34 21.41 -32.01
N CYS A 75 13.50 21.96 -31.63
CA CYS A 75 14.16 21.62 -30.38
C CYS A 75 13.29 21.99 -29.15
N LEU A 76 12.69 23.18 -29.16
CA LEU A 76 11.71 23.59 -28.14
C LEU A 76 10.52 22.65 -28.07
N TYR A 77 9.96 22.28 -29.23
CA TYR A 77 8.83 21.36 -29.30
C TYR A 77 9.17 20.02 -28.64
N TYR A 78 10.31 19.42 -28.99
CA TYR A 78 10.74 18.14 -28.39
C TYR A 78 11.03 18.26 -26.90
N SER A 79 11.66 19.34 -26.44
CA SER A 79 11.91 19.56 -25.02
C SER A 79 10.60 19.62 -24.23
N LEU A 80 9.63 20.43 -24.68
CA LEU A 80 8.31 20.53 -24.05
C LEU A 80 7.56 19.19 -24.08
N PHE A 81 7.66 18.47 -25.20
CA PHE A 81 7.02 17.17 -25.34
C PHE A 81 7.59 16.14 -24.35
N ILE A 82 8.91 16.11 -24.16
CA ILE A 82 9.58 15.27 -23.17
C ILE A 82 9.10 15.61 -21.76
N SER A 83 9.06 16.90 -21.39
CA SER A 83 8.55 17.35 -20.08
C SER A 83 7.12 16.89 -19.83
N ILE A 84 6.24 17.01 -20.83
CA ILE A 84 4.85 16.54 -20.75
C ILE A 84 4.77 15.03 -20.55
N ILE A 85 5.58 14.25 -21.30
CA ILE A 85 5.62 12.79 -21.15
C ILE A 85 6.02 12.39 -19.73
N PHE A 86 7.11 12.97 -19.20
CA PHE A 86 7.57 12.66 -17.84
C PHE A 86 6.51 13.00 -16.79
N TYR A 87 5.86 14.15 -16.91
CA TYR A 87 4.76 14.53 -16.02
C TYR A 87 3.61 13.52 -16.07
N LEU A 88 3.20 13.09 -17.27
CA LEU A 88 2.15 12.09 -17.44
C LEU A 88 2.54 10.74 -16.82
N LEU A 89 3.80 10.31 -16.97
CA LEU A 89 4.29 9.06 -16.38
C LEU A 89 4.23 9.09 -14.86
N ILE A 90 4.70 10.17 -14.21
CA ILE A 90 4.62 10.33 -12.76
C ILE A 90 3.16 10.32 -12.28
N LYS A 91 2.28 11.00 -13.02
CA LYS A 91 0.85 11.05 -12.69
C LYS A 91 0.18 9.68 -12.83
N LEU A 92 0.50 8.93 -13.89
CA LEU A 92 0.00 7.58 -14.11
C LEU A 92 0.47 6.63 -13.01
N ASP A 93 1.76 6.67 -12.65
CA ASP A 93 2.33 5.87 -11.56
C ASP A 93 1.56 6.06 -10.25
N ARG A 94 1.29 7.34 -9.88
CA ARG A 94 0.49 7.67 -8.69
C ARG A 94 -0.92 7.08 -8.74
N VAL A 95 -1.57 7.10 -9.91
CA VAL A 95 -2.92 6.52 -10.09
C VAL A 95 -2.88 5.00 -9.95
N PHE A 96 -1.94 4.33 -10.63
CA PHE A 96 -1.76 2.89 -10.56
C PHE A 96 -1.50 2.43 -9.12
N PHE A 97 -0.63 3.14 -8.41
CA PHE A 97 -0.36 2.83 -7.01
C PHE A 97 -1.59 3.04 -6.12
N GLY A 98 -2.33 4.13 -6.31
CA GLY A 98 -3.58 4.36 -5.59
C GLY A 98 -4.60 3.23 -5.77
N LEU A 99 -4.75 2.72 -7.00
CA LEU A 99 -5.59 1.57 -7.30
C LEU A 99 -5.08 0.28 -6.64
N PHE A 100 -3.77 0.04 -6.70
CA PHE A 100 -3.13 -1.14 -6.10
C PHE A 100 -3.34 -1.19 -4.59
N ILE A 101 -3.11 -0.08 -3.89
CA ILE A 101 -3.32 0.02 -2.45
C ILE A 101 -4.78 -0.19 -2.08
N LYS A 102 -5.73 0.48 -2.77
CA LYS A 102 -7.17 0.30 -2.51
C LYS A 102 -7.61 -1.16 -2.66
N ASN A 103 -7.09 -1.86 -3.67
CA ASN A 103 -7.41 -3.27 -3.86
C ASN A 103 -6.87 -4.14 -2.71
N ASN A 104 -5.66 -3.85 -2.23
CA ASN A 104 -5.08 -4.57 -1.09
C ASN A 104 -5.81 -4.24 0.23
N GLU A 105 -6.23 -2.99 0.44
CA GLU A 105 -7.06 -2.60 1.58
C GLU A 105 -8.41 -3.33 1.57
N LYS A 106 -9.05 -3.48 0.40
CA LYS A 106 -10.27 -4.27 0.25
C LYS A 106 -10.05 -5.75 0.60
N LYS A 107 -8.93 -6.34 0.15
CA LYS A 107 -8.57 -7.71 0.52
C LYS A 107 -8.34 -7.86 2.03
N LEU A 108 -7.67 -6.89 2.65
CA LEU A 108 -7.45 -6.85 4.09
C LEU A 108 -8.76 -6.73 4.87
N LEU A 109 -9.70 -5.91 4.40
CA LEU A 109 -11.04 -5.80 4.99
C LEU A 109 -11.77 -7.14 4.95
N ASN A 110 -11.76 -7.83 3.81
CA ASN A 110 -12.37 -9.15 3.67
C ASN A 110 -11.74 -10.20 4.61
N LEU A 111 -10.43 -10.15 4.84
CA LEU A 111 -9.76 -11.03 5.80
C LEU A 111 -10.20 -10.75 7.24
N ASN A 112 -10.36 -9.48 7.62
CA ASN A 112 -10.85 -9.10 8.95
C ASN A 112 -12.30 -9.57 9.16
N ILE A 113 -13.18 -9.39 8.16
CA ILE A 113 -14.57 -9.88 8.20
C ILE A 113 -14.59 -11.42 8.32
N GLY A 114 -13.73 -12.11 7.58
CA GLY A 114 -13.60 -13.56 7.65
C GLY A 114 -13.16 -14.05 9.03
N LEU A 115 -12.25 -13.31 9.69
CA LEU A 115 -11.80 -13.61 11.05
C LEU A 115 -12.92 -13.44 12.07
N GLU A 116 -13.66 -12.33 12.00
CA GLU A 116 -14.78 -12.03 12.88
C GLU A 116 -15.87 -13.11 12.78
N LYS A 117 -16.21 -13.52 11.55
CA LYS A 117 -17.17 -14.60 11.31
C LYS A 117 -16.75 -15.94 11.94
N ILE A 118 -15.47 -16.31 11.80
CA ILE A 118 -14.93 -17.55 12.40
C ILE A 118 -15.07 -17.53 13.93
N ILE A 119 -14.88 -16.37 14.55
CA ILE A 119 -15.00 -16.21 16.00
C ILE A 119 -16.46 -16.24 16.45
N GLU A 120 -17.36 -15.60 15.72
CA GLU A 120 -18.81 -15.64 15.99
C GLU A 120 -19.39 -17.05 15.86
N GLU A 121 -19.05 -17.79 14.80
CA GLU A 121 -19.46 -19.19 14.62
C GLU A 121 -19.02 -20.05 15.82
N ARG A 122 -17.81 -19.81 16.35
CA ARG A 122 -17.28 -20.53 17.52
C ARG A 122 -17.98 -20.18 18.83
N LYS A 123 -18.40 -18.92 19.01
CA LYS A 123 -19.19 -18.48 20.18
C LYS A 123 -20.54 -19.17 20.25
N ILE A 124 -21.13 -19.48 19.09
CA ILE A 124 -22.43 -20.16 18.99
C ILE A 124 -22.29 -21.67 19.24
N GLU A 125 -21.20 -22.29 18.79
CA GLU A 125 -20.99 -23.75 18.90
C GLU A 125 -20.50 -24.27 20.26
N THR A 126 -19.92 -23.43 21.13
CA THR A 126 -19.18 -23.90 22.33
C THR A 126 -19.52 -23.10 23.58
N ASP A 127 -19.61 -23.77 24.75
CA ASP A 127 -19.73 -23.11 26.05
C ASP A 127 -18.58 -22.11 26.26
N PHE A 128 -18.97 -20.85 26.48
CA PHE A 128 -18.17 -19.63 26.42
C PHE A 128 -16.88 -19.66 27.29
N GLU A 129 -16.86 -20.53 28.29
CA GLU A 129 -15.84 -20.57 29.34
C GLU A 129 -14.48 -21.09 28.84
N LYS A 130 -14.45 -22.00 27.84
CA LYS A 130 -13.19 -22.50 27.25
C LYS A 130 -12.62 -21.60 26.15
N THR A 131 -13.47 -20.87 25.44
CA THR A 131 -13.11 -19.98 24.34
C THR A 131 -12.71 -18.57 24.81
N LYS A 132 -12.96 -18.26 26.09
CA LYS A 132 -12.71 -16.95 26.70
C LYS A 132 -11.29 -16.42 26.47
N LYS A 133 -10.26 -17.27 26.62
CA LYS A 133 -8.87 -16.85 26.45
C LYS A 133 -8.53 -16.43 25.01
N LEU A 134 -9.01 -17.17 24.02
CA LEU A 134 -8.84 -16.82 22.60
C LEU A 134 -9.64 -15.56 22.24
N LEU A 135 -10.78 -15.35 22.89
CA LEU A 135 -11.59 -14.16 22.70
C LEU A 135 -10.91 -12.92 23.27
N GLU A 136 -10.33 -13.02 24.47
CA GLU A 136 -9.51 -11.96 25.06
C GLU A 136 -8.29 -11.64 24.19
N GLU A 137 -7.57 -12.65 23.69
CA GLU A 137 -6.44 -12.45 22.76
C GLU A 137 -6.89 -11.74 21.47
N TYR A 138 -8.04 -12.11 20.91
CA TYR A 138 -8.62 -11.44 19.75
C TYR A 138 -9.05 -10.00 20.06
N GLU A 139 -9.66 -9.72 21.21
CA GLU A 139 -10.04 -8.37 21.62
C GLU A 139 -8.80 -7.48 21.78
N ILE A 140 -7.73 -8.02 22.36
CA ILE A 140 -6.43 -7.33 22.44
C ILE A 140 -5.89 -7.05 21.03
N PHE A 141 -5.93 -8.03 20.13
CA PHE A 141 -5.52 -7.85 18.73
C PHE A 141 -6.37 -6.79 18.01
N LYS A 142 -7.70 -6.85 18.14
CA LYS A 142 -8.66 -5.91 17.56
C LYS A 142 -8.41 -4.48 18.05
N ASN A 143 -8.24 -4.30 19.36
CA ASN A 143 -7.95 -3.00 19.96
C ASN A 143 -6.58 -2.43 19.53
N LYS A 144 -5.54 -3.28 19.47
CA LYS A 144 -4.23 -2.88 18.97
C LYS A 144 -4.28 -2.43 17.51
N ASN A 145 -5.00 -3.15 16.66
CA ASN A 145 -5.16 -2.79 15.25
C ASN A 145 -6.00 -1.53 15.07
N PHE A 146 -7.00 -1.27 15.92
CA PHE A 146 -7.74 -0.02 15.89
C PHE A 146 -6.83 1.17 16.18
N ASN A 147 -6.04 1.12 17.25
CA ASN A 147 -5.11 2.20 17.62
C ASN A 147 -4.02 2.44 16.57
N ASN A 148 -3.46 1.38 15.98
CA ASN A 148 -2.42 1.50 14.95
C ASN A 148 -2.94 2.11 13.64
N ARG A 149 -4.22 1.93 13.28
CA ARG A 149 -4.81 2.52 12.07
C ARG A 149 -4.92 4.04 12.14
N PHE A 150 -5.03 4.62 13.34
CA PHE A 150 -5.07 6.07 13.54
C PHE A 150 -3.68 6.73 13.59
N GLN A 151 -2.63 5.98 13.92
CA GLN A 151 -1.26 6.52 14.02
C GLN A 151 -0.43 6.42 12.73
N HIS A 152 -0.83 5.61 11.76
CA HIS A 152 0.00 5.28 10.59
C HIS A 152 -0.43 5.93 9.26
N GLN A 153 -1.15 7.05 9.31
CA GLN A 153 -1.28 7.89 8.11
C GLN A 153 0.00 8.73 7.97
N PRO A 154 0.79 8.55 6.90
CA PRO A 154 1.84 9.51 6.60
C PRO A 154 1.20 10.88 6.31
N PRO A 155 1.85 12.00 6.71
CA PRO A 155 1.35 13.35 6.48
C PRO A 155 1.16 13.68 4.99
#